data_AF-A0A929RQE8-F1
#
_entry.id   AF-A0A929RQE8-F1
#
_cell.length_a   1.000
_cell.length_b   1.000
_cell.length_c   1.000
_cell.angle_alpha   90.00
_cell.angle_beta   90.00
_cell.angle_gamma   90.00
#
_symmetry.space_group_name_H-M   'P 1'
#
loop_
_entity.id
_entity.type
_entity.pdbx_description
1 polymer ?
#
loop_
_entity_poly.entity_id
_entity_poly.type
_entity_poly.pdbx_seq_one_letter_code
_entity_poly.pdbx_strand_id
1 'polypeptide(L)'
;MSTTKTRRLDLRLTEEQDALIRRAAEQDARSISDFILSTVTMEAQRRLADQRLFILNEEDHARFEEILQAPPTDDPKLRKLFDRPSPLGTHINLSAPNASDH
;
A
#
# COMPACT_ATOMS: atom_id res chain seq x y z
N MET A 1 -19.14 -6.46 8.77
CA MET A 1 -19.62 -7.21 7.58
C MET A 1 -18.42 -8.01 7.07
N SER A 2 -18.37 -9.30 7.35
CA SER A 2 -17.25 -10.18 6.99
C SER A 2 -17.23 -10.36 5.47
N THR A 3 -16.15 -9.97 4.79
CA THR A 3 -15.97 -10.17 3.35
C THR A 3 -15.82 -11.66 3.04
N THR A 4 -16.72 -12.23 2.25
CA THR A 4 -16.67 -13.64 1.83
C THR A 4 -15.48 -13.90 0.92
N LYS A 5 -14.65 -14.90 1.24
CA LYS A 5 -13.52 -15.34 0.40
C LYS A 5 -14.04 -16.14 -0.80
N THR A 6 -13.99 -15.56 -2.01
CA THR A 6 -14.57 -16.17 -3.24
C THR A 6 -13.54 -16.82 -4.17
N ARG A 7 -12.24 -16.64 -3.93
CA ARG A 7 -11.15 -17.15 -4.78
C ARG A 7 -10.34 -18.23 -4.05
N ARG A 8 -9.80 -19.17 -4.82
CA ARG A 8 -8.89 -20.23 -4.34
C ARG A 8 -7.47 -19.99 -4.85
N LEU A 9 -6.49 -20.40 -4.05
CA LEU A 9 -5.07 -20.38 -4.38
C LEU A 9 -4.51 -21.77 -4.07
N ASP A 10 -4.26 -22.55 -5.12
CA ASP A 10 -3.70 -23.90 -5.01
C ASP A 10 -2.18 -23.84 -5.18
N LEU A 11 -1.44 -24.32 -4.17
CA LEU A 11 0.03 -24.27 -4.14
C LEU A 11 0.61 -25.68 -3.97
N ARG A 12 1.71 -25.96 -4.66
CA ARG A 12 2.54 -27.14 -4.42
C ARG A 12 3.75 -26.75 -3.59
N LEU A 13 4.04 -27.53 -2.56
CA LEU A 13 5.14 -27.31 -1.63
C LEU A 13 6.04 -28.55 -1.59
N THR A 14 7.32 -28.33 -1.33
CA THR A 14 8.19 -29.43 -0.88
C THR A 14 7.87 -29.78 0.57
N GLU A 15 8.31 -30.97 1.03
CA GLU A 15 8.14 -31.39 2.42
C GLU A 15 8.80 -30.42 3.41
N GLU A 16 10.00 -29.94 3.08
CA GLU A 16 10.71 -28.94 3.87
C GLU A 16 9.93 -27.61 3.98
N GLN A 17 9.30 -27.16 2.89
CA GLN A 17 8.50 -25.94 2.89
C GLN A 17 7.24 -26.11 3.74
N ASP A 18 6.52 -27.23 3.62
CA ASP A 18 5.31 -27.51 4.41
C ASP A 18 5.64 -27.58 5.90
N ALA A 19 6.70 -28.32 6.28
CA ALA A 19 7.13 -28.43 7.67
C ALA A 19 7.52 -27.06 8.28
N LEU A 20 8.26 -26.24 7.53
CA LEU A 20 8.67 -24.91 7.98
C LEU A 20 7.47 -23.98 8.17
N ILE A 21 6.55 -23.96 7.20
CA ILE A 21 5.36 -23.08 7.24
C ILE A 21 4.43 -23.50 8.38
N ARG A 22 4.20 -24.79 8.58
CA ARG A 22 3.38 -25.30 9.70
C ARG A 22 3.93 -24.88 11.04
N ARG A 23 5.23 -25.06 11.25
CA ARG A 23 5.90 -24.67 12.49
C ARG A 23 5.76 -23.17 12.76
N ALA A 24 5.92 -22.33 11.74
CA ALA A 24 5.75 -20.88 11.88
C ALA A 24 4.29 -20.51 12.23
N ALA A 25 3.31 -21.12 11.58
CA ALA A 25 1.90 -20.89 11.86
C ALA A 25 1.51 -21.33 13.30
N GLU A 26 2.06 -22.45 13.76
CA GLU A 26 1.88 -22.94 15.14
C GLU A 26 2.45 -21.98 16.18
N GLN A 27 3.66 -21.44 15.93
CA GLN A 27 4.28 -20.45 16.82
C GLN A 27 3.45 -19.17 16.93
N ASP A 28 2.80 -18.76 15.84
CA ASP A 28 1.91 -17.60 15.81
C ASP A 28 0.49 -17.88 16.32
N ALA A 29 0.18 -19.12 16.71
CA ALA A 29 -1.14 -19.58 17.10
C ALA A 29 -2.24 -19.28 16.05
N ARG A 30 -1.89 -19.40 14.75
CA ARG A 30 -2.79 -19.14 13.63
C ARG A 30 -2.93 -20.36 12.73
N SER A 31 -4.04 -20.45 12.00
CA SER A 31 -4.19 -21.48 10.96
C SER A 31 -3.17 -21.26 9.84
N ILE A 32 -2.71 -22.33 9.20
CA ILE A 32 -1.76 -22.27 8.08
C ILE A 32 -2.26 -21.34 6.97
N SER A 33 -3.54 -21.45 6.59
CA SER A 33 -4.13 -20.61 5.55
C SER A 33 -4.12 -19.13 5.92
N ASP A 34 -4.34 -18.80 7.20
CA ASP A 34 -4.29 -17.41 7.67
C ASP A 34 -2.86 -16.88 7.76
N PHE A 35 -1.92 -17.71 8.23
CA PHE A 35 -0.51 -17.37 8.25
C PHE A 35 0.02 -17.08 6.84
N ILE A 36 -0.23 -17.97 5.87
CA ILE A 36 0.20 -17.79 4.48
C ILE A 36 -0.46 -16.55 3.87
N LEU A 37 -1.78 -16.43 3.96
CA LEU A 37 -2.49 -15.32 3.33
C LEU A 37 -2.05 -13.97 3.92
N SER A 38 -1.90 -13.87 5.25
CA SER A 38 -1.44 -12.64 5.89
C SER A 38 -0.02 -12.27 5.47
N THR A 39 0.91 -13.23 5.47
CA THR A 39 2.31 -13.02 5.09
C THR A 39 2.44 -12.62 3.62
N VAL A 40 1.79 -13.34 2.71
CA VAL A 40 1.83 -13.06 1.27
C VAL A 40 1.15 -11.73 0.95
N THR A 41 0.03 -11.41 1.62
CA THR A 41 -0.65 -10.11 1.41
C THR A 41 0.22 -8.95 1.85
N MET A 42 0.85 -9.05 3.02
CA MET A 42 1.75 -8.02 3.54
C MET A 42 2.95 -7.80 2.61
N GLU A 43 3.57 -8.87 2.14
CA GLU A 43 4.71 -8.77 1.22
C GLU A 43 4.29 -8.20 -0.16
N ALA A 44 3.12 -8.60 -0.67
CA ALA A 44 2.57 -8.02 -1.89
C ALA A 44 2.32 -6.51 -1.73
N GLN A 45 1.70 -6.09 -0.62
CA GLN A 45 1.47 -4.68 -0.31
C GLN A 45 2.77 -3.90 -0.20
N ARG A 46 3.78 -4.45 0.46
CA ARG A 46 5.11 -3.84 0.58
C ARG A 46 5.73 -3.61 -0.80
N ARG A 47 5.74 -4.64 -1.65
CA ARG A 47 6.31 -4.52 -3.00
C ARG A 47 5.56 -3.53 -3.89
N LEU A 48 4.24 -3.47 -3.75
CA LEU A 48 3.42 -2.49 -4.47
C LEU A 48 3.63 -1.07 -3.92
N ALA A 49 3.86 -0.90 -2.62
CA ALA A 49 4.19 0.41 -2.03
C ALA A 49 5.60 0.88 -2.44
N ASP A 50 6.55 -0.04 -2.56
CA ASP A 50 7.90 0.23 -3.07
C ASP A 50 7.92 0.48 -4.60
N GLN A 51 6.79 0.30 -5.29
CA GLN A 51 6.69 0.52 -6.73
C GLN A 51 6.79 2.02 -7.05
N ARG A 52 7.90 2.40 -7.68
CA ARG A 52 8.19 3.79 -8.09
C ARG A 52 7.79 4.10 -9.53
N LEU A 53 7.52 3.08 -10.35
CA LEU A 53 7.18 3.22 -11.75
C LEU A 53 5.80 2.62 -12.02
N PHE A 54 4.89 3.45 -12.51
CA PHE A 54 3.57 3.07 -12.98
C PHE A 54 3.57 3.15 -14.49
N ILE A 55 3.31 2.02 -15.14
CA ILE A 55 3.17 1.96 -16.60
C ILE A 55 1.67 1.95 -16.88
N LEU A 56 1.18 3.00 -17.52
CA LEU A 56 -0.21 3.13 -17.92
C LEU A 56 -0.31 2.95 -19.43
N ASN A 57 -1.42 2.36 -19.89
CA ASN A 57 -1.79 2.46 -21.30
C ASN A 57 -2.34 3.86 -21.59
N GLU A 58 -2.61 4.18 -22.86
CA GLU A 58 -3.04 5.52 -23.26
C GLU A 58 -4.38 5.94 -22.65
N GLU A 59 -5.32 5.01 -22.48
CA GLU A 59 -6.63 5.27 -21.85
C GLU A 59 -6.47 5.59 -20.35
N ASP A 60 -5.70 4.77 -19.63
CA ASP A 60 -5.43 4.96 -18.21
C ASP A 60 -4.63 6.25 -17.97
N HIS A 61 -3.73 6.60 -18.88
CA HIS A 61 -2.96 7.84 -18.82
C HIS A 61 -3.87 9.07 -19.03
N ALA A 62 -4.72 9.08 -20.05
CA ALA A 62 -5.66 10.17 -20.29
C ALA A 62 -6.59 10.39 -19.08
N ARG A 63 -7.12 9.29 -18.51
CA ARG A 63 -7.94 9.34 -17.30
C ARG A 63 -7.16 9.89 -16.10
N PHE A 64 -5.90 9.51 -15.96
CA PHE A 64 -5.04 10.03 -14.89
C PHE A 64 -4.80 11.54 -15.05
N GLU A 65 -4.54 12.02 -16.27
CA GLU A 65 -4.40 13.45 -16.56
C GLU A 65 -5.68 14.23 -16.24
N GLU A 66 -6.86 13.72 -16.63
CA GLU A 66 -8.14 14.36 -16.31
C GLU A 66 -8.33 14.55 -14.80
N ILE A 67 -7.96 13.54 -14.00
CA ILE A 67 -8.03 13.61 -12.53
C ILE A 67 -7.06 14.65 -11.99
N LEU A 68 -5.84 14.75 -12.54
CA LEU A 68 -4.86 15.75 -12.11
C LEU A 68 -5.26 17.19 -12.44
N GLN A 69 -5.96 17.39 -13.56
CA GLN A 69 -6.44 18.71 -13.98
C GLN A 69 -7.76 19.10 -13.29
N ALA A 70 -8.48 18.15 -12.70
CA ALA A 70 -9.71 18.43 -11.98
C ALA A 70 -9.42 19.31 -10.74
N PRO A 71 -10.24 20.36 -10.49
CA PRO A 71 -10.09 21.14 -9.28
C PRO A 71 -10.29 20.26 -8.04
N PRO A 72 -9.56 20.53 -6.94
CA PRO A 72 -9.71 19.75 -5.72
C PRO A 72 -11.16 19.80 -5.26
N THR A 73 -11.74 18.64 -5.00
CA THR A 73 -13.07 18.57 -4.39
C THR A 73 -12.95 18.95 -2.92
N ASP A 74 -13.91 19.72 -2.44
CA ASP A 74 -13.95 20.10 -1.03
C ASP A 74 -14.30 18.88 -0.15
N ASP A 75 -13.28 18.28 0.47
CA ASP A 75 -13.45 17.16 1.40
C ASP A 75 -13.29 17.64 2.85
N PRO A 76 -14.35 17.58 3.68
CA PRO A 76 -14.30 18.00 5.08
C PRO A 76 -13.30 17.19 5.93
N LYS A 77 -12.93 15.97 5.53
CA LYS A 77 -11.87 15.18 6.19
C LYS A 77 -10.48 15.71 5.83
N LEU A 78 -10.25 16.10 4.58
CA LEU A 78 -8.98 16.71 4.17
C LEU A 78 -8.79 18.05 4.85
N ARG A 79 -9.83 18.89 4.94
CA ARG A 79 -9.77 20.16 5.68
C ARG A 79 -9.37 19.94 7.13
N LYS A 80 -10.06 19.02 7.84
CA LYS A 80 -9.71 18.63 9.21
C LYS A 80 -8.30 18.05 9.34
N LEU A 81 -7.76 17.44 8.30
CA LEU A 81 -6.38 16.93 8.31
C LEU A 81 -5.38 18.08 8.19
N PHE A 82 -5.61 19.02 7.27
CA PHE A 82 -4.77 20.21 7.11
C PHE A 82 -4.80 21.14 8.33
N ASP A 83 -5.92 21.18 9.07
CA ASP A 83 -6.04 21.95 10.32
C ASP A 83 -5.30 21.34 11.52
N ARG A 84 -4.82 20.09 11.41
CA ARG A 84 -4.08 19.44 12.51
C ARG A 84 -2.65 19.98 12.59
N PRO A 85 -2.12 20.17 13.81
CA PRO A 85 -0.71 20.49 13.98
C PRO A 85 0.15 19.37 13.39
N SER A 86 0.88 19.72 12.33
CA SER A 86 1.79 18.81 11.63
C SER A 86 3.12 18.73 12.38
N PRO A 87 3.67 17.53 12.63
CA PRO A 87 5.01 17.37 13.17
C PRO A 87 6.11 17.83 12.19
N LEU A 88 5.75 18.08 10.93
CA LEU A 88 6.64 18.54 9.86
C LEU A 88 6.49 20.04 9.55
N GLY A 89 5.71 20.78 10.35
CA GLY A 89 5.40 22.20 10.14
C GLY A 89 4.16 22.45 9.27
N THR A 90 3.57 23.64 9.43
CA THR A 90 2.27 24.03 8.82
C THR A 90 2.38 24.46 7.36
N HIS A 91 3.59 24.78 6.87
CA HIS A 91 3.81 25.25 5.49
C HIS A 91 4.98 24.52 4.85
N ILE A 92 4.71 23.78 3.76
CA ILE A 92 5.74 23.30 2.84
C ILE A 92 6.05 24.48 1.90
N ASN A 93 7.12 25.23 2.19
CA ASN A 93 7.55 26.33 1.34
C ASN A 93 8.29 25.79 0.10
N LEU A 94 7.57 25.65 -1.01
CA LEU A 94 8.11 25.19 -2.30
C LEU A 94 8.89 26.29 -3.07
N SER A 95 9.01 27.50 -2.52
CA SER A 95 9.70 28.64 -3.13
C SER A 95 10.96 29.08 -2.38
N ALA A 96 11.40 28.33 -1.37
CA ALA A 96 12.71 28.56 -0.79
C ALA A 96 13.77 28.25 -1.86
N PRO A 97 14.65 29.21 -2.24
CA PRO A 97 15.77 28.90 -3.11
C PRO A 97 16.60 27.83 -2.40
N ASN A 98 16.93 26.75 -3.10
CA ASN A 98 17.88 25.75 -2.61
C ASN A 98 19.17 26.50 -2.26
N ALA A 99 19.39 26.78 -0.97
CA ALA A 99 20.67 27.21 -0.48
C ALA A 99 21.59 26.00 -0.54
N SER A 100 22.11 25.74 -1.74
CA SER A 100 23.32 24.96 -1.93
C SER A 100 24.48 25.88 -1.59
N ASP A 101 24.93 25.85 -0.35
CA ASP A 101 26.28 26.23 0.02
C ASP A 101 26.92 24.96 0.60
N HIS A 102 27.83 24.37 -0.18
CA HIS A 102 29.05 23.64 0.20
C HIS A 102 29.63 22.89 -1.01
#